data_AF-A0A1B1BLG1-F1
#
_entry.id   AF-A0A1B1BLG1-F1
#
_cell.length_a   1.000
_cell.length_b   1.000
_cell.length_c   1.000
_cell.angle_alpha   90.00
_cell.angle_beta   90.00
_cell.angle_gamma   90.00
#
_symmetry.space_group_name_H-M   'P 1'
#
loop_
_entity.id
_entity.type
_entity.pdbx_description
1 polymer ?
#
loop_
_entity_poly.entity_id
_entity_poly.type
_entity_poly.pdbx_seq_one_letter_code
_entity_poly.pdbx_strand_id
1 'polypeptide(L)'
;MRTGWNVAEVIEVRQETDTARTLRLRLPGLTGHRPGQHVDVRLTAPDGYTAVRSYSVASALPGDELELTVEELSDGEVSPYLVHQVAAGDQLEVRGPVGGWFVWNPADPAPVQLIAGGSGVVPLMAMIRSHAAGATDGAPGFAAPFRLLYSVRSPASAYYGAELDDLARSPLLTVTCVYTREAPAGSGTRPRRLDAPTLLDAIPPVSDTPAFFVCGATAFVETVADWLVQAGYPADRIKTERYGGTGITP
;
A
#
# COMPACT_ATOMS: atom_id res chain seq x y z
N MET A 1 11.50 -13.67 -15.47
CA MET A 1 10.21 -13.09 -15.08
C MET A 1 9.18 -13.46 -16.13
N ARG A 2 8.05 -14.08 -15.73
CA ARG A 2 6.96 -14.41 -16.67
C ARG A 2 6.29 -13.08 -17.07
N THR A 3 6.47 -12.66 -18.32
CA THR A 3 5.88 -11.42 -18.86
C THR A 3 4.46 -11.60 -19.39
N GLY A 4 3.97 -12.85 -19.43
CA GLY A 4 2.62 -13.20 -19.87
C GLY A 4 1.59 -13.22 -18.75
N TRP A 5 0.32 -13.33 -19.14
CA TRP A 5 -0.80 -13.59 -18.25
C TRP A 5 -0.72 -15.01 -17.67
N ASN A 6 -1.00 -15.14 -16.39
CA ASN A 6 -1.01 -16.40 -15.66
C ASN A 6 -2.32 -16.51 -14.89
N VAL A 7 -2.78 -17.74 -14.67
CA VAL A 7 -3.94 -17.98 -13.83
C VAL A 7 -3.49 -18.10 -12.38
N ALA A 8 -4.04 -17.25 -11.52
CA ALA A 8 -3.92 -17.34 -10.08
C ALA A 8 -5.23 -17.86 -9.48
N GLU A 9 -5.14 -18.71 -8.47
CA GLU A 9 -6.30 -19.18 -7.69
C GLU A 9 -6.51 -18.26 -6.50
N VAL A 10 -7.73 -17.80 -6.28
CA VAL A 10 -8.12 -17.11 -5.06
C VAL A 10 -8.24 -18.15 -3.95
N ILE A 11 -7.33 -18.13 -2.98
CA ILE A 11 -7.30 -19.12 -1.90
C ILE A 11 -7.96 -18.61 -0.62
N GLU A 12 -8.12 -17.29 -0.49
CA GLU A 12 -8.81 -16.67 0.65
C GLU A 12 -9.35 -15.29 0.27
N VAL A 13 -10.48 -14.93 0.87
CA VAL A 13 -11.07 -13.59 0.80
C VAL A 13 -11.32 -13.09 2.22
N ARG A 14 -10.75 -11.94 2.57
CA ARG A 14 -10.89 -11.31 3.89
C ARG A 14 -11.50 -9.92 3.74
N GLN A 15 -12.52 -9.60 4.53
CA GLN A 15 -13.05 -8.24 4.61
C GLN A 15 -12.08 -7.35 5.40
N GLU A 16 -11.71 -6.19 4.85
CA GLU A 16 -10.87 -5.20 5.55
C GLU A 16 -11.71 -4.04 6.08
N THR A 17 -12.63 -3.52 5.27
CA THR A 17 -13.59 -2.46 5.62
C THR A 17 -14.88 -2.69 4.85
N ASP A 18 -15.95 -1.92 5.11
CA ASP A 18 -17.21 -2.04 4.34
C ASP A 18 -17.05 -1.92 2.82
N THR A 19 -16.00 -1.23 2.35
CA THR A 19 -15.73 -0.99 0.93
C THR A 19 -14.45 -1.67 0.43
N ALA A 20 -13.82 -2.54 1.22
CA ALA A 20 -12.56 -3.17 0.80
C ALA A 20 -12.37 -4.61 1.29
N ARG A 21 -11.75 -5.42 0.45
CA ARG A 21 -11.37 -6.81 0.74
C ARG A 21 -9.93 -7.08 0.34
N THR A 22 -9.30 -8.01 1.05
CA THR A 22 -8.04 -8.64 0.67
C THR A 22 -8.32 -9.98 0.02
N LEU A 23 -7.80 -10.16 -1.20
CA LEU A 23 -7.80 -11.41 -1.94
C LEU A 23 -6.41 -12.03 -1.81
N ARG A 24 -6.30 -13.19 -1.18
CA ARG A 24 -5.07 -13.98 -1.19
C ARG A 24 -5.09 -14.90 -2.39
N LEU A 25 -4.08 -14.79 -3.22
CA LEU A 25 -3.95 -15.48 -4.49
C LEU A 25 -2.76 -16.43 -4.43
N ARG A 26 -2.94 -17.67 -4.87
CA ARG A 26 -1.83 -18.56 -5.21
C ARG A 26 -1.51 -18.42 -6.69
N LEU A 27 -0.28 -18.07 -7.02
CA LEU A 27 0.21 -17.90 -8.37
C LEU A 27 1.34 -18.90 -8.64
N PRO A 28 1.04 -20.09 -9.22
CA PRO A 28 2.03 -21.12 -9.46
C PRO A 28 3.25 -20.62 -10.23
N GLY A 29 4.44 -20.87 -9.67
CA GLY A 29 5.73 -20.47 -10.25
C GLY A 29 6.16 -19.03 -9.92
N LEU A 30 5.40 -18.30 -9.10
CA LEU A 30 5.90 -17.12 -8.42
C LEU A 30 6.93 -17.56 -7.35
N THR A 31 8.07 -16.87 -7.31
CA THR A 31 9.11 -17.09 -6.29
C THR A 31 9.25 -15.89 -5.34
N GLY A 32 8.44 -14.86 -5.57
CA GLY A 32 8.42 -13.62 -4.83
C GLY A 32 8.29 -12.36 -5.69
N HIS A 33 8.25 -11.22 -5.00
CA HIS A 33 7.93 -9.85 -5.42
C HIS A 33 8.59 -8.83 -4.48
N ARG A 34 9.13 -7.75 -4.99
CA ARG A 34 9.69 -6.70 -4.11
C ARG A 34 8.58 -5.91 -3.42
N PRO A 35 8.74 -5.52 -2.15
CA PRO A 35 7.75 -4.74 -1.43
C PRO A 35 7.53 -3.39 -2.11
N GLY A 36 6.28 -3.12 -2.51
CA GLY A 36 5.88 -1.97 -3.31
C GLY A 36 5.63 -2.26 -4.79
N GLN A 37 5.84 -3.50 -5.26
CA GLN A 37 5.37 -3.92 -6.59
C GLN A 37 3.85 -4.09 -6.64
N HIS A 38 3.32 -4.12 -7.85
CA HIS A 38 1.92 -4.39 -8.16
C HIS A 38 1.80 -5.55 -9.15
N VAL A 39 0.57 -6.01 -9.37
CA VAL A 39 0.22 -6.89 -10.48
C VAL A 39 -0.93 -6.29 -11.28
N ASP A 40 -1.00 -6.63 -12.56
CA ASP A 40 -2.18 -6.36 -13.38
C ASP A 40 -3.15 -7.54 -13.25
N VAL A 41 -4.41 -7.24 -12.98
CA VAL A 41 -5.52 -8.19 -13.00
C VAL A 41 -6.35 -7.93 -14.25
N ARG A 42 -6.61 -8.97 -15.04
CA ARG A 42 -7.52 -8.94 -16.19
C ARG A 42 -8.79 -9.68 -15.86
N LEU A 43 -9.92 -9.03 -16.15
CA LEU A 43 -11.23 -9.67 -16.18
C LEU A 43 -11.75 -9.65 -17.62
N THR A 44 -12.32 -10.77 -18.04
CA THR A 44 -12.91 -10.94 -19.37
C THR A 44 -14.38 -11.27 -19.21
N ALA A 45 -15.27 -10.42 -19.72
CA ALA A 45 -16.71 -10.63 -19.72
C ALA A 45 -17.12 -11.69 -20.76
N PRO A 46 -18.32 -12.29 -20.65
CA PRO A 46 -18.79 -13.33 -21.59
C PRO A 46 -18.87 -12.88 -23.05
N ASP A 47 -19.04 -11.59 -23.30
CA ASP A 47 -19.04 -10.98 -24.64
C ASP A 47 -17.63 -10.73 -25.20
N GLY A 48 -16.59 -11.08 -24.44
CA GLY A 48 -15.19 -10.91 -24.79
C GLY A 48 -14.58 -9.56 -24.40
N TYR A 49 -15.34 -8.64 -23.79
CA TYR A 49 -14.77 -7.39 -23.27
C TYR A 49 -13.75 -7.66 -22.17
N THR A 50 -12.57 -7.04 -22.25
CA THR A 50 -11.52 -7.18 -21.23
C THR A 50 -11.22 -5.87 -20.52
N ALA A 51 -11.27 -5.88 -19.20
CA ALA A 51 -10.79 -4.79 -18.37
C ALA A 51 -9.51 -5.22 -17.65
N VAL A 52 -8.50 -4.34 -17.63
CA VAL A 52 -7.26 -4.53 -16.90
C VAL A 52 -7.09 -3.42 -15.88
N ARG A 53 -6.77 -3.77 -14.63
CA ARG A 53 -6.44 -2.81 -13.57
C ARG A 53 -5.24 -3.29 -12.77
N SER A 54 -4.41 -2.36 -12.33
CA SER A 54 -3.23 -2.65 -11.52
C SER A 54 -3.60 -2.59 -10.03
N TYR A 55 -3.12 -3.56 -9.25
CA TYR A 55 -3.32 -3.65 -7.81
C TYR A 55 -1.99 -3.86 -7.11
N SER A 56 -1.69 -3.00 -6.13
CA SER A 56 -0.51 -3.17 -5.28
C SER A 56 -0.57 -4.50 -4.55
N VAL A 57 0.60 -5.14 -4.44
CA VAL A 57 0.74 -6.34 -3.61
C VAL A 57 0.92 -5.91 -2.17
N ALA A 58 0.15 -6.50 -1.26
CA ALA A 58 0.18 -6.24 0.18
C ALA A 58 1.03 -7.26 0.96
N SER A 59 1.24 -8.46 0.43
CA SER A 59 1.98 -9.54 1.12
C SER A 59 3.50 -9.29 1.15
N ALA A 60 4.20 -10.08 1.98
CA ALA A 60 5.66 -10.11 2.07
C ALA A 60 6.25 -11.39 1.44
N LEU A 61 7.58 -11.46 1.37
CA LEU A 61 8.36 -12.52 0.74
C LEU A 61 9.00 -13.52 1.70
N PRO A 62 9.40 -14.71 1.20
CA PRO A 62 9.19 -15.28 -0.16
C PRO A 62 7.95 -16.19 -0.24
N GLY A 63 7.55 -16.57 -1.46
CA GLY A 63 6.47 -17.53 -1.67
C GLY A 63 5.85 -17.48 -3.06
N ASP A 64 4.84 -18.31 -3.28
CA ASP A 64 3.99 -18.33 -4.47
C ASP A 64 2.63 -17.65 -4.26
N GLU A 65 2.47 -16.92 -3.15
CA GLU A 65 1.23 -16.25 -2.77
C GLU A 65 1.36 -14.72 -2.81
N LEU A 66 0.27 -14.06 -3.23
CA LEU A 66 0.11 -12.62 -3.26
C LEU A 66 -1.14 -12.23 -2.48
N GLU A 67 -1.09 -11.15 -1.73
CA GLU A 67 -2.31 -10.50 -1.23
C GLU A 67 -2.59 -9.22 -2.04
N LEU A 68 -3.81 -9.09 -2.56
CA LEU A 68 -4.30 -7.87 -3.22
C LEU A 68 -5.42 -7.30 -2.38
N THR A 69 -5.27 -6.08 -1.89
CA THR A 69 -6.36 -5.39 -1.20
C THR A 69 -7.03 -4.42 -2.15
N VAL A 70 -8.31 -4.67 -2.41
CA VAL A 70 -9.12 -3.97 -3.40
C VAL A 70 -10.12 -3.09 -2.66
N GLU A 71 -10.11 -1.81 -2.96
CA GLU A 71 -11.16 -0.86 -2.59
C GLU A 71 -12.20 -0.79 -3.71
N GLU A 72 -13.48 -0.82 -3.35
CA GLU A 72 -14.58 -0.59 -4.26
C GLU A 72 -14.62 0.88 -4.70
N LEU A 73 -14.44 1.10 -6.00
CA LEU A 73 -14.89 2.31 -6.67
C LEU A 73 -16.32 2.09 -7.16
N SER A 74 -17.25 2.92 -6.71
CA SER A 74 -18.69 2.78 -7.01
C SER A 74 -19.02 2.87 -8.51
N ASP A 75 -18.17 3.55 -9.27
CA ASP A 75 -18.21 3.70 -10.73
C ASP A 75 -17.17 2.82 -11.44
N GLY A 76 -16.51 1.90 -10.71
CA GLY A 76 -15.47 1.03 -11.24
C GLY A 76 -16.04 -0.19 -11.99
N GLU A 77 -15.44 -0.52 -13.13
CA GLU A 77 -15.81 -1.71 -13.91
C GLU A 77 -15.31 -3.02 -13.28
N VAL A 78 -14.20 -2.96 -12.52
CA VAL A 78 -13.47 -4.14 -12.02
C VAL A 78 -13.62 -4.30 -10.51
N SER A 79 -13.50 -3.21 -9.74
CA SER A 79 -13.49 -3.29 -8.28
C SER A 79 -14.77 -3.83 -7.65
N PRO A 80 -16.00 -3.53 -8.14
CA PRO A 80 -17.21 -4.11 -7.55
C PRO A 80 -17.27 -5.63 -7.74
N TYR A 81 -16.79 -6.15 -8.88
CA TYR A 81 -16.71 -7.60 -9.09
C TYR A 81 -15.73 -8.26 -8.10
N LEU A 82 -14.53 -7.70 -7.97
CA LEU A 82 -13.50 -8.21 -7.06
C LEU A 82 -13.93 -8.12 -5.59
N VAL A 83 -14.70 -7.10 -5.21
CA VAL A 83 -15.17 -6.91 -3.83
C VAL A 83 -16.40 -7.77 -3.54
N HIS A 84 -17.39 -7.86 -4.44
CA HIS A 84 -18.68 -8.48 -4.11
C HIS A 84 -18.86 -9.90 -4.62
N GLN A 85 -18.19 -10.29 -5.70
CA GLN A 85 -18.48 -11.54 -6.41
C GLN A 85 -17.37 -12.58 -6.29
N VAL A 86 -16.10 -12.17 -6.21
CA VAL A 86 -14.98 -13.10 -6.11
C VAL A 86 -15.01 -13.86 -4.77
N ALA A 87 -14.83 -15.17 -4.85
CA ALA A 87 -14.77 -16.10 -3.74
C ALA A 87 -13.52 -16.99 -3.80
N ALA A 88 -13.21 -17.67 -2.69
CA ALA A 88 -12.17 -18.70 -2.69
C ALA A 88 -12.51 -19.83 -3.67
N GLY A 89 -11.51 -20.29 -4.43
CA GLY A 89 -11.64 -21.24 -5.54
C GLY A 89 -11.75 -20.57 -6.91
N ASP A 90 -12.06 -19.27 -6.98
CA ASP A 90 -12.10 -18.55 -8.25
C ASP A 90 -10.72 -18.38 -8.88
N GLN A 91 -10.71 -18.16 -10.19
CA GLN A 91 -9.49 -17.94 -10.96
C GLN A 91 -9.42 -16.51 -11.49
N LEU A 92 -8.27 -15.87 -11.32
CA LEU A 92 -8.00 -14.53 -11.84
C LEU A 92 -6.79 -14.57 -12.79
N GLU A 93 -6.89 -13.84 -13.90
CA GLU A 93 -5.75 -13.66 -14.79
C GLU A 93 -4.86 -12.54 -14.27
N VAL A 94 -3.62 -12.88 -13.92
CA VAL A 94 -2.66 -12.00 -13.29
C VAL A 94 -1.38 -11.90 -14.13
N ARG A 95 -0.86 -10.69 -14.29
CA ARG A 95 0.45 -10.42 -14.89
C ARG A 95 1.31 -9.62 -13.91
N GLY A 96 2.52 -10.10 -13.67
CA GLY A 96 3.48 -9.47 -12.76
C GLY A 96 4.26 -10.49 -11.94
N PRO A 97 4.96 -10.05 -10.88
CA PRO A 97 5.00 -8.68 -10.35
C PRO A 97 5.58 -7.64 -11.33
N VAL A 98 4.99 -6.45 -11.36
CA VAL A 98 5.39 -5.29 -12.17
C VAL A 98 5.87 -4.16 -11.24
N GLY A 99 6.76 -3.31 -11.74
CA GLY A 99 7.26 -2.14 -11.02
C GLY A 99 8.66 -2.30 -10.44
N GLY A 100 9.27 -1.18 -10.09
CA GLY A 100 10.64 -1.12 -9.59
C GLY A 100 11.08 0.25 -9.10
N TRP A 101 10.30 1.29 -9.39
CA TRP A 101 10.49 2.62 -8.84
C TRP A 101 10.09 2.69 -7.36
N PHE A 102 8.83 2.34 -7.06
CA PHE A 102 8.24 2.41 -5.73
C PHE A 102 8.55 1.18 -4.86
N VAL A 103 9.79 0.68 -4.90
CA VAL A 103 10.19 -0.50 -4.10
C VAL A 103 11.12 -0.12 -2.97
N TRP A 104 10.92 -0.75 -1.81
CA TRP A 104 11.86 -0.66 -0.69
C TRP A 104 13.08 -1.56 -0.92
N ASN A 105 14.25 -1.07 -0.54
CA ASN A 105 15.53 -1.77 -0.67
C ASN A 105 16.10 -2.05 0.73
N PRO A 106 16.14 -3.31 1.19
CA PRO A 106 16.66 -3.66 2.52
C PRO A 106 18.18 -3.43 2.67
N ALA A 107 18.91 -3.15 1.58
CA ALA A 107 20.31 -2.75 1.65
C ALA A 107 20.52 -1.28 2.05
N ASP A 108 19.48 -0.43 2.00
CA ASP A 108 19.55 0.97 2.44
C ASP A 108 19.35 1.04 3.97
N PRO A 109 20.34 1.50 4.75
CA PRO A 109 20.24 1.60 6.21
C PRO A 109 19.39 2.77 6.71
N ALA A 110 18.95 3.67 5.82
CA ALA A 110 18.28 4.90 6.22
C ALA A 110 16.91 4.64 6.88
N PRO A 111 16.49 5.49 7.84
CA PRO A 111 15.11 5.52 8.32
C PRO A 111 14.11 5.59 7.17
N VAL A 112 12.97 4.92 7.32
CA VAL A 112 11.93 4.88 6.29
C VAL A 112 10.68 5.61 6.78
N GLN A 113 10.21 6.56 5.98
CA GLN A 113 8.95 7.26 6.20
C GLN A 113 7.92 6.86 5.13
N LEU A 114 6.88 6.17 5.57
CA LEU A 114 5.74 5.73 4.78
C LEU A 114 4.59 6.73 4.99
N ILE A 115 3.99 7.25 3.92
CA ILE A 115 2.88 8.20 4.00
C ILE A 115 1.72 7.71 3.12
N ALA A 116 0.62 7.34 3.75
CA ALA A 116 -0.55 6.77 3.09
C ALA A 116 -1.75 7.72 3.13
N GLY A 117 -2.44 7.84 1.99
CA GLY A 117 -3.83 8.31 1.93
C GLY A 117 -4.77 7.16 1.56
N GLY A 118 -5.69 6.81 2.47
CA GLY A 118 -6.67 5.71 2.25
C GLY A 118 -6.01 4.39 1.83
N SER A 119 -6.52 3.76 0.76
CA SER A 119 -5.96 2.53 0.17
C SER A 119 -4.50 2.64 -0.30
N GLY A 120 -3.89 3.84 -0.29
CA GLY A 120 -2.46 4.01 -0.50
C GLY A 120 -1.59 3.28 0.53
N VAL A 121 -2.16 2.84 1.65
CA VAL A 121 -1.46 2.01 2.64
C VAL A 121 -1.07 0.62 2.11
N VAL A 122 -1.76 0.09 1.10
CA VAL A 122 -1.57 -1.29 0.59
C VAL A 122 -0.12 -1.61 0.20
N PRO A 123 0.55 -0.86 -0.70
CA PRO A 123 1.95 -1.13 -1.02
C PRO A 123 2.91 -0.85 0.14
N LEU A 124 2.54 0.05 1.07
CA LEU A 124 3.35 0.34 2.26
C LEU A 124 3.26 -0.80 3.27
N MET A 125 2.12 -1.49 3.34
CA MET A 125 1.95 -2.67 4.17
C MET A 125 2.88 -3.80 3.72
N ALA A 126 3.10 -3.98 2.42
CA ALA A 126 4.10 -4.93 1.94
C ALA A 126 5.51 -4.57 2.41
N MET A 127 5.86 -3.28 2.48
CA MET A 127 7.15 -2.81 3.01
C MET A 127 7.24 -3.10 4.52
N ILE A 128 6.21 -2.79 5.29
CA ILE A 128 6.17 -3.03 6.75
C ILE A 128 6.27 -4.53 7.05
N ARG A 129 5.46 -5.36 6.38
CA ARG A 129 5.48 -6.83 6.56
C ARG A 129 6.83 -7.42 6.16
N SER A 130 7.42 -6.95 5.05
CA SER A 130 8.76 -7.40 4.63
C SER A 130 9.81 -7.01 5.65
N HIS A 131 9.77 -5.77 6.16
CA HIS A 131 10.66 -5.29 7.20
C HIS A 131 10.55 -6.13 8.49
N ALA A 132 9.33 -6.44 8.93
CA ALA A 132 9.10 -7.27 10.11
C ALA A 132 9.57 -8.73 9.92
N ALA A 133 9.33 -9.32 8.74
CA ALA A 133 9.70 -10.70 8.43
C ALA A 133 11.22 -10.89 8.29
N GLY A 134 11.93 -9.89 7.76
CA GLY A 134 13.37 -9.95 7.55
C GLY A 134 14.21 -9.44 8.73
N ALA A 135 13.64 -9.26 9.93
CA ALA A 135 14.39 -8.75 11.09
C ALA A 135 15.65 -9.56 11.44
N THR A 136 15.75 -10.82 11.00
CA THR A 136 16.93 -11.67 11.16
C THR A 136 17.83 -11.75 9.92
N ASP A 137 17.41 -11.17 8.79
CA ASP A 137 18.24 -11.06 7.59
C ASP A 137 19.24 -9.92 7.83
N GLY A 138 20.55 -10.23 7.77
CA GLY A 138 21.62 -9.28 8.12
C GLY A 138 21.77 -8.04 7.23
N ALA A 139 20.78 -7.72 6.39
CA ALA A 139 20.76 -6.48 5.62
C ALA A 139 20.42 -5.29 6.53
N PRO A 140 21.12 -4.17 6.40
CA PRO A 140 21.08 -3.11 7.42
C PRO A 140 19.72 -2.39 7.49
N GLY A 141 18.93 -2.39 6.41
CA GLY A 141 17.60 -1.77 6.38
C GLY A 141 16.58 -2.46 7.28
N PHE A 142 16.78 -3.72 7.68
CA PHE A 142 15.90 -4.42 8.64
C PHE A 142 16.06 -3.95 10.09
N ALA A 143 17.12 -3.18 10.37
CA ALA A 143 17.30 -2.51 11.66
C ALA A 143 16.89 -1.02 11.60
N ALA A 144 16.51 -0.51 10.42
CA ALA A 144 16.14 0.89 10.26
C ALA A 144 14.74 1.16 10.83
N PRO A 145 14.52 2.30 11.50
CA PRO A 145 13.19 2.63 12.00
C PRO A 145 12.25 2.96 10.83
N PHE A 146 11.08 2.34 10.85
CA PHE A 146 9.94 2.62 9.99
C PHE A 146 8.94 3.51 10.71
N ARG A 147 8.43 4.51 9.99
CA ARG A 147 7.31 5.34 10.44
C ARG A 147 6.21 5.34 9.40
N LEU A 148 4.99 5.02 9.80
CA LEU A 148 3.80 5.14 8.98
C LEU A 148 2.98 6.35 9.44
N LEU A 149 2.78 7.31 8.54
CA LEU A 149 1.79 8.37 8.68
C LEU A 149 0.58 8.06 7.80
N TYR A 150 -0.53 7.67 8.41
CA TYR A 150 -1.72 7.19 7.72
C TYR A 150 -2.88 8.19 7.81
N SER A 151 -3.15 8.90 6.71
CA SER A 151 -4.32 9.77 6.57
C SER A 151 -5.53 8.95 6.11
N VAL A 152 -6.49 8.75 7.00
CA VAL A 152 -7.66 7.89 6.78
C VAL A 152 -8.96 8.57 7.22
N ARG A 153 -10.13 8.09 6.81
CA ARG A 153 -11.42 8.73 7.11
C ARG A 153 -11.80 8.63 8.58
N SER A 154 -11.75 7.40 9.07
CA SER A 154 -12.19 6.98 10.39
C SER A 154 -11.48 5.67 10.76
N PRO A 155 -11.53 5.24 12.03
CA PRO A 155 -11.01 3.93 12.42
C PRO A 155 -11.63 2.79 11.61
N ALA A 156 -12.94 2.86 11.31
CA ALA A 156 -13.65 1.86 10.50
C ALA A 156 -13.23 1.84 9.02
N SER A 157 -12.56 2.89 8.52
CA SER A 157 -12.00 2.92 7.17
C SER A 157 -10.51 2.54 7.14
N ALA A 158 -9.88 2.23 8.28
CA ALA A 158 -8.47 1.85 8.33
C ALA A 158 -8.29 0.40 7.90
N TYR A 159 -7.37 0.17 6.96
CA TYR A 159 -7.04 -1.17 6.47
C TYR A 159 -5.98 -1.75 7.40
N TYR A 160 -6.05 -3.06 7.66
CA TYR A 160 -5.08 -3.76 8.50
C TYR A 160 -4.94 -3.21 9.92
N GLY A 161 -5.96 -2.55 10.48
CA GLY A 161 -5.85 -1.82 11.76
C GLY A 161 -5.26 -2.67 12.90
N ALA A 162 -5.85 -3.84 13.16
CA ALA A 162 -5.36 -4.75 14.19
C ALA A 162 -3.94 -5.28 13.91
N GLU A 163 -3.61 -5.52 12.64
CA GLU A 163 -2.27 -5.98 12.25
C GLU A 163 -1.22 -4.88 12.40
N LEU A 164 -1.56 -3.64 12.05
CA LEU A 164 -0.70 -2.48 12.25
C LEU A 164 -0.45 -2.23 13.74
N ASP A 165 -1.48 -2.36 14.59
CA ASP A 165 -1.33 -2.29 16.05
C ASP A 165 -0.39 -3.38 16.57
N ASP A 166 -0.54 -4.60 16.05
CA ASP A 166 0.30 -5.75 16.41
C ASP A 166 1.77 -5.56 15.99
N LEU A 167 2.01 -5.08 14.77
CA LEU A 167 3.35 -4.81 14.23
C LEU A 167 4.01 -3.62 14.93
N ALA A 168 3.22 -2.61 15.34
CA ALA A 168 3.70 -1.43 16.06
C ALA A 168 4.15 -1.71 17.50
N ARG A 169 3.96 -2.95 18.01
CA ARG A 169 4.61 -3.39 19.25
C ARG A 169 6.13 -3.51 19.10
N SER A 170 6.64 -3.64 17.87
CA SER A 170 8.07 -3.55 17.60
C SER A 170 8.55 -2.10 17.77
N PRO A 171 9.70 -1.86 18.43
CA PRO A 171 10.26 -0.50 18.55
C PRO A 171 10.72 0.07 17.20
N LEU A 172 10.81 -0.76 16.16
CA LEU A 172 11.20 -0.35 14.82
C LEU A 172 10.03 0.17 13.98
N LEU A 173 8.77 0.09 14.45
CA LEU A 173 7.63 0.63 13.72
C LEU A 173 6.85 1.62 14.57
N THR A 174 6.75 2.86 14.10
CA THR A 174 5.82 3.85 14.65
C THR A 174 4.66 4.05 13.69
N VAL A 175 3.42 3.92 14.16
CA VAL A 175 2.21 4.20 13.36
C VAL A 175 1.52 5.43 13.92
N THR A 176 1.26 6.41 13.06
CA THR A 176 0.51 7.62 13.38
C THR A 176 -0.66 7.75 12.41
N CYS A 177 -1.88 7.80 12.93
CA CYS A 177 -3.07 7.99 12.11
C CYS A 177 -3.59 9.43 12.20
N VAL A 178 -3.89 10.02 11.05
CA VAL A 178 -4.61 11.31 10.94
C VAL A 178 -6.00 11.02 10.40
N TYR A 179 -7.00 11.20 11.26
CA TYR A 179 -8.39 10.93 10.92
C TYR A 179 -9.07 12.16 10.32
N THR A 180 -9.57 12.03 9.09
CA THR A 180 -10.09 13.18 8.31
C THR A 180 -11.57 13.48 8.52
N ARG A 181 -12.36 12.54 9.04
CA ARG A 181 -13.80 12.69 9.25
C ARG A 181 -14.22 12.35 10.68
N GLU A 182 -13.71 11.25 11.23
CA GLU A 182 -14.06 10.77 12.57
C GLU A 182 -12.83 10.19 13.27
N ALA A 183 -12.55 10.63 14.51
CA ALA A 183 -11.43 10.15 15.30
C ALA A 183 -11.91 9.11 16.33
N PRO A 184 -11.03 8.23 16.84
CA PRO A 184 -11.39 7.25 17.86
C PRO A 184 -12.03 7.93 19.08
N ALA A 185 -13.12 7.36 19.56
CA ALA A 185 -13.80 7.83 20.76
C ALA A 185 -12.82 7.88 21.95
N GLY A 186 -12.85 8.97 22.71
CA GLY A 186 -11.98 9.14 23.89
C GLY A 186 -10.51 9.49 23.58
N SER A 187 -10.09 9.58 22.31
CA SER A 187 -8.71 9.93 21.95
C SER A 187 -8.31 11.38 22.21
N GLY A 188 -9.28 12.28 22.46
CA GLY A 188 -9.04 13.72 22.55
C GLY A 188 -8.60 14.38 21.22
N THR A 189 -8.44 13.60 20.15
CA THR A 189 -7.99 14.08 18.84
C THR A 189 -9.19 14.57 18.03
N ARG A 190 -9.08 15.75 17.42
CA ARG A 190 -10.11 16.28 16.52
C ARG A 190 -9.86 15.81 15.08
N PRO A 191 -10.88 15.36 14.35
CA PRO A 191 -10.74 15.03 12.94
C PRO A 191 -10.27 16.24 12.12
N ARG A 192 -9.35 16.00 11.19
CA ARG A 192 -8.82 17.01 10.27
C ARG A 192 -8.11 16.36 9.09
N ARG A 193 -8.05 17.09 7.97
CA ARG A 193 -7.19 16.70 6.85
C ARG A 193 -5.73 16.86 7.26
N LEU A 194 -4.86 16.02 6.70
CA LEU A 194 -3.42 16.18 6.83
C LEU A 194 -3.01 17.55 6.27
N ASP A 195 -2.16 18.26 7.00
CA ASP A 195 -1.57 19.54 6.62
C ASP A 195 -0.04 19.46 6.78
N ALA A 196 0.67 20.44 6.21
CA ALA A 196 2.13 20.46 6.22
C ALA A 196 2.72 20.47 7.64
N PRO A 197 2.27 21.32 8.60
CA PRO A 197 2.82 21.32 9.96
C PRO A 197 2.75 19.94 10.62
N THR A 198 1.62 19.27 10.48
CA THR A 198 1.40 17.94 11.08
C THR A 198 2.27 16.86 10.47
N LEU A 199 2.41 16.91 9.14
CA LEU A 199 3.31 16.01 8.45
C LEU A 199 4.73 16.23 8.98
N LEU A 200 5.21 17.47 9.02
CA LEU A 200 6.58 17.79 9.43
C LEU A 200 6.87 17.41 10.89
N ASP A 201 5.88 17.51 11.78
CA ASP A 201 6.01 17.07 13.18
C ASP A 201 6.12 15.53 13.33
N ALA A 202 5.63 14.75 12.36
CA ALA A 202 5.56 13.29 12.45
C ALA A 202 6.76 12.57 11.80
N ILE A 203 7.51 13.24 10.92
CA ILE A 203 8.57 12.63 10.11
C ILE A 203 9.98 12.81 10.72
N PRO A 204 10.99 11.99 10.36
CA PRO A 204 12.37 12.19 10.80
C PRO A 204 12.97 13.48 10.21
N PRO A 205 13.91 14.15 10.90
CA PRO A 205 14.55 15.36 10.39
C PRO A 205 15.32 15.12 9.08
N VAL A 206 15.50 16.19 8.29
CA VAL A 206 16.23 16.15 7.02
C VAL A 206 17.65 15.57 7.16
N SER A 207 18.31 15.81 8.29
CA SER A 207 19.65 15.30 8.60
C SER A 207 19.76 13.78 8.59
N ASP A 208 18.64 13.06 8.82
CA ASP A 208 18.62 11.60 8.86
C ASP A 208 18.52 11.01 7.45
N THR A 209 18.33 11.84 6.43
CA THR A 209 18.19 11.45 5.02
C THR A 209 17.19 10.31 4.79
N PRO A 210 15.97 10.36 5.39
CA PRO A 210 15.04 9.25 5.33
C PRO A 210 14.61 8.92 3.90
N ALA A 211 14.31 7.65 3.63
CA ALA A 211 13.66 7.23 2.39
C ALA A 211 12.14 7.40 2.55
N PHE A 212 11.51 8.18 1.67
CA PHE A 212 10.07 8.40 1.67
C PHE A 212 9.36 7.53 0.63
N PHE A 213 8.24 6.96 1.04
CA PHE A 213 7.29 6.28 0.17
C PHE A 213 5.90 6.85 0.40
N VAL A 214 5.42 7.63 -0.57
CA VAL A 214 4.13 8.33 -0.52
C VAL A 214 3.16 7.66 -1.49
N CYS A 215 2.02 7.18 -1.00
CA CYS A 215 1.02 6.54 -1.83
C CYS A 215 -0.40 7.00 -1.46
N GLY A 216 -1.23 7.24 -2.48
CA GLY A 216 -2.56 7.79 -2.31
C GLY A 216 -3.18 8.25 -3.64
N ALA A 217 -4.33 8.94 -3.53
CA ALA A 217 -4.91 9.65 -4.66
C ALA A 217 -3.94 10.73 -5.19
N THR A 218 -3.97 11.00 -6.50
CA THR A 218 -3.05 11.94 -7.18
C THR A 218 -2.84 13.25 -6.42
N ALA A 219 -3.93 13.95 -6.08
CA ALA A 219 -3.85 15.24 -5.39
C ALA A 219 -3.21 15.15 -3.99
N PHE A 220 -3.41 14.03 -3.26
CA PHE A 220 -2.78 13.81 -1.97
C PHE A 220 -1.27 13.64 -2.12
N VAL A 221 -0.85 12.80 -3.06
CA VAL A 221 0.56 12.47 -3.30
C VAL A 221 1.33 13.69 -3.78
N GLU A 222 0.76 14.47 -4.71
CA GLU A 222 1.37 15.71 -5.20
C GLU A 222 1.54 16.73 -4.07
N THR A 223 0.48 16.96 -3.29
CA THR A 223 0.52 17.89 -2.16
C THR A 223 1.58 17.49 -1.13
N VAL A 224 1.65 16.21 -0.76
CA VAL A 224 2.63 15.71 0.21
C VAL A 224 4.06 15.81 -0.33
N ALA A 225 4.28 15.44 -1.59
CA ALA A 225 5.59 15.54 -2.22
C ALA A 225 6.08 17.00 -2.25
N ASP A 226 5.20 17.94 -2.59
CA ASP A 226 5.51 19.37 -2.59
C ASP A 226 5.91 19.87 -1.20
N TRP A 227 5.19 19.46 -0.15
CA TRP A 227 5.54 19.83 1.23
C TRP A 227 6.92 19.29 1.64
N LEU A 228 7.25 18.05 1.26
CA LEU A 228 8.55 17.46 1.55
C LEU A 228 9.69 18.20 0.82
N VAL A 229 9.51 18.52 -0.45
CA VAL A 229 10.51 19.28 -1.21
C VAL A 229 10.67 20.70 -0.65
N GLN A 230 9.58 21.38 -0.30
CA GLN A 230 9.62 22.70 0.32
C GLN A 230 10.31 22.70 1.69
N ALA A 231 10.20 21.60 2.43
CA ALA A 231 10.91 21.39 3.69
C ALA A 231 12.39 21.01 3.53
N GLY A 232 12.88 20.86 2.29
CA GLY A 232 14.29 20.63 1.97
C GLY A 232 14.70 19.15 1.87
N TYR A 233 13.75 18.21 1.83
CA TYR A 233 14.09 16.82 1.58
C TYR A 233 14.48 16.60 0.10
N PRO A 234 15.56 15.86 -0.18
CA PRO A 234 15.99 15.58 -1.56
C PRO A 234 14.93 14.81 -2.35
N ALA A 235 14.64 15.24 -3.57
CA ALA A 235 13.59 14.64 -4.41
C ALA A 235 13.86 13.17 -4.77
N ASP A 236 15.13 12.77 -4.87
CA ASP A 236 15.55 11.39 -5.14
C ASP A 236 15.32 10.43 -3.95
N ARG A 237 15.09 10.98 -2.75
CA ARG A 237 14.65 10.23 -1.57
C ARG A 237 13.14 10.09 -1.48
N ILE A 238 12.38 10.76 -2.35
CA ILE A 238 10.91 10.76 -2.33
C ILE A 238 10.39 9.91 -3.49
N LYS A 239 9.94 8.70 -3.15
CA LYS A 239 9.24 7.82 -4.08
C LYS A 239 7.75 8.00 -3.92
N THR A 240 7.05 8.10 -5.05
CA THR A 240 5.60 8.31 -5.10
C THR A 240 4.92 7.24 -5.96
N GLU A 241 3.75 6.78 -5.53
CA GLU A 241 2.84 5.93 -6.31
C GLU A 241 1.43 6.51 -6.21
N ARG A 242 0.65 6.49 -7.30
CA ARG A 242 -0.64 7.21 -7.39
C ARG A 242 -1.74 6.31 -7.92
N TYR A 243 -2.96 6.52 -7.45
CA TYR A 243 -4.17 5.96 -8.05
C TYR A 243 -5.22 7.06 -8.31
N GLY A 244 -6.22 6.75 -9.13
CA GLY A 244 -7.35 7.65 -9.38
C GLY A 244 -7.11 8.72 -10.46
N GLY A 245 -6.19 8.47 -11.41
CA GLY A 245 -6.15 9.24 -12.65
C GLY A 245 -7.34 8.85 -13.52
N THR A 246 -8.31 9.74 -13.67
CA THR A 246 -9.34 9.61 -14.71
C THR A 246 -8.62 9.60 -16.06
N GLY A 247 -8.77 8.52 -16.83
CA GLY A 247 -8.42 8.47 -18.25
C GLY A 247 -9.32 9.36 -19.10
N ILE A 248 -9.65 10.56 -18.63
CA ILE A 248 -10.37 11.59 -19.35
C ILE A 248 -9.49 12.83 -19.27
N THR A 249 -8.80 13.09 -20.37
CA THR A 249 -8.14 14.38 -20.67
C THR A 249 -9.23 15.43 -20.94
N PRO A 250 -8.86 16.73 -20.83
CA PRO A 250 -8.71 17.55 -19.64
C PRO A 250 -10.02 18.17 -19.12
#